data_AF-A0ABD3IFB2-F1
#
_entry.id   AF-A0ABD3IFB2-F1
#
_cell.length_a   1.000
_cell.length_b   1.000
_cell.length_c   1.000
_cell.angle_alpha   90.00
_cell.angle_beta   90.00
_cell.angle_gamma   90.00
#
_symmetry.space_group_name_H-M   'P 1'
#
loop_
_entity.id
_entity.type
_entity.pdbx_description
1 polymer ?
#
loop_
_entity_poly.entity_id
_entity_poly.type
_entity_poly.pdbx_seq_one_letter_code
_entity_poly.pdbx_strand_id
1 'polypeptide(L)'
;MLSSSLLLADGSITSCYVALPNGKVDALLSNALGDSRSAALVLNSKSGFKLFGGFTYGRRRKTLGLFARRAMETSTPREIEEAQFSESEALISLGVAEELIPEALVWASLHGLVVGDKSVENSGKIAGVGIAHVPFSLLPTPFPAKDFEKAVDLSTLFNELVDRVSLDVEFLKRALGQAQKADEFTGRLLKMYCMILDEGVKQDIRLGLHRSDYMLDVATGDLLQVEINTISCSYPGLGAVISGLHKHVVSEVEGTTRLRSSRVPENNVTDGFVKGLALAWKEVGNKNAVVLMIVQAQEWNMYDQHWLSYRLKELYGVRVIRRTLAQVHAQAKISADGTLVIDGRDVSVVYYRAGYTPNDYPSEVEWDARLLIERSSAVKCPSISYHLVGAKKIQQELASPGVLEKYIDDKQAVSKLRSSFAGLWGLEGAGSDSIIQRAIKEPHRFVLKPQREGGGNNTYGDDVATKLQELVADGGDGLAAFILMQRIFPAVHTSYLVRRGVYSAEKTVSELGIFGAYLRSGDRVILNEQSGHLMRTKVSHSNEGGVASLMMRRADEKMLGFNKWEKRWLQRAALHTFVDGKISSAFGT
;
A
#
# COMPACT_ATOMS: atom_id res chain seq x y z
N MET A 1 33.42 -44.36 26.85
CA MET A 1 33.56 -43.82 28.23
C MET A 1 33.91 -42.35 28.07
N LEU A 2 33.34 -41.39 28.80
CA LEU A 2 32.25 -41.46 29.79
C LEU A 2 30.93 -40.91 29.21
N SER A 3 29.83 -41.16 29.89
CA SER A 3 28.49 -40.65 29.55
C SER A 3 28.10 -39.48 30.47
N SER A 4 27.19 -38.64 29.99
CA SER A 4 26.40 -37.71 30.82
C SER A 4 25.05 -37.51 30.14
N SER A 5 23.98 -37.95 30.79
CA SER A 5 22.63 -37.97 30.23
C SER A 5 21.88 -36.69 30.58
N LEU A 6 21.06 -36.19 29.64
CA LEU A 6 19.99 -35.25 29.94
C LEU A 6 18.66 -35.87 29.50
N LEU A 7 17.66 -35.87 30.40
CA LEU A 7 16.28 -36.16 30.03
C LEU A 7 15.62 -34.88 29.52
N LEU A 8 14.77 -35.01 28.49
CA LEU A 8 13.75 -34.02 28.15
C LEU A 8 12.37 -34.54 28.56
N ALA A 9 11.56 -33.66 29.14
CA ALA A 9 10.34 -34.03 29.88
C ALA A 9 9.05 -33.98 29.03
N ASP A 10 9.10 -34.45 27.79
CA ASP A 10 7.92 -34.58 26.91
C ASP A 10 7.78 -35.95 26.20
N GLY A 11 8.78 -36.83 26.30
CA GLY A 11 8.76 -38.16 25.69
C GLY A 11 9.12 -38.23 24.20
N SER A 12 9.58 -37.12 23.60
CA SER A 12 10.10 -37.12 22.23
C SER A 12 11.52 -37.71 22.13
N ILE A 13 11.82 -38.41 21.03
CA ILE A 13 13.15 -38.98 20.75
C ILE A 13 13.83 -38.16 19.66
N THR A 14 14.99 -37.57 19.98
CA THR A 14 15.85 -36.91 19.00
C THR A 14 16.90 -37.86 18.45
N SER A 15 17.01 -37.95 17.12
CA SER A 15 18.01 -38.75 16.43
C SER A 15 19.32 -37.98 16.22
N CYS A 16 20.35 -38.31 17.01
CA CYS A 16 21.69 -37.76 16.84
C CYS A 16 22.41 -38.39 15.64
N TYR A 17 22.82 -37.58 14.67
CA TYR A 17 23.68 -38.02 13.56
C TYR A 17 25.15 -37.80 13.92
N VAL A 18 25.95 -38.88 13.87
CA VAL A 18 27.42 -38.82 13.94
C VAL A 18 27.97 -38.99 12.53
N ALA A 19 28.64 -37.97 12.01
CA ALA A 19 29.29 -38.05 10.71
C ALA A 19 30.60 -38.86 10.82
N LEU A 20 30.68 -39.95 10.05
CA LEU A 20 31.94 -40.63 9.78
C LEU A 20 32.48 -40.20 8.40
N PRO A 21 33.80 -40.05 8.23
CA PRO A 21 34.38 -39.93 6.90
C PRO A 21 34.07 -41.21 6.09
N ASN A 22 34.12 -41.08 4.75
CA ASN A 22 33.90 -42.16 3.78
C ASN A 22 32.43 -42.50 3.42
N GLY A 23 31.48 -41.61 3.71
CA GLY A 23 30.35 -41.32 2.79
C GLY A 23 29.38 -42.47 2.46
N LYS A 24 29.12 -43.38 3.41
CA LYS A 24 28.03 -44.38 3.31
C LYS A 24 27.25 -44.43 4.62
N VAL A 25 25.93 -44.62 4.50
CA VAL A 25 25.02 -44.83 5.63
C VAL A 25 24.13 -46.02 5.29
N ASP A 26 24.33 -47.15 5.97
CA ASP A 26 23.43 -48.30 5.90
C ASP A 26 22.31 -48.14 6.95
N ALA A 27 21.07 -48.45 6.55
CA ALA A 27 19.89 -48.27 7.41
C ALA A 27 19.64 -49.50 8.29
N LEU A 28 19.84 -49.35 9.60
CA LEU A 28 19.48 -50.38 10.59
C LEU A 28 17.97 -50.37 10.87
N LEU A 29 17.24 -51.27 10.20
CA LEU A 29 15.83 -51.54 10.47
C LEU A 29 15.64 -52.28 11.79
N SER A 30 14.76 -51.77 12.65
CA SER A 30 14.15 -52.53 13.74
C SER A 30 12.62 -52.53 13.55
N ASN A 31 12.07 -53.69 13.21
CA ASN A 31 10.62 -53.88 13.03
C ASN A 31 9.96 -54.27 14.35
N ALA A 32 8.88 -53.58 14.70
CA ALA A 32 7.89 -54.06 15.66
C ALA A 32 6.49 -53.55 15.28
N LEU A 33 5.64 -54.48 14.81
CA LEU A 33 4.16 -54.43 14.83
C LEU A 33 3.46 -53.10 14.42
N GLY A 34 2.84 -52.95 13.24
CA GLY A 34 2.68 -53.85 12.09
C GLY A 34 1.26 -53.86 11.52
N ASP A 35 1.07 -53.32 10.32
CA ASP A 35 0.07 -53.78 9.34
C ASP A 35 0.57 -53.47 7.90
N SER A 36 -0.20 -53.82 6.89
CA SER A 36 0.32 -54.32 5.62
C SER A 36 -0.14 -53.51 4.39
N ARG A 37 0.82 -53.01 3.61
CA ARG A 37 0.72 -52.68 2.17
C ARG A 37 2.09 -52.33 1.58
N SER A 38 2.72 -53.32 0.94
CA SER A 38 4.02 -53.14 0.26
C SER A 38 3.84 -52.62 -1.16
N ALA A 39 4.53 -51.54 -1.52
CA ALA A 39 4.64 -51.06 -2.90
C ALA A 39 6.05 -50.49 -3.15
N ALA A 40 7.01 -51.37 -3.47
CA ALA A 40 8.38 -50.96 -3.81
C ALA A 40 8.47 -50.55 -5.28
N LEU A 41 8.75 -49.27 -5.56
CA LEU A 41 8.97 -48.78 -6.92
C LEU A 41 10.46 -48.65 -7.21
N VAL A 42 11.02 -49.62 -7.94
CA VAL A 42 12.42 -49.58 -8.39
C VAL A 42 12.51 -48.69 -9.65
N LEU A 43 13.12 -47.51 -9.51
CA LEU A 43 13.48 -46.67 -10.65
C LEU A 43 14.94 -46.93 -11.04
N ASN A 44 15.15 -47.44 -12.26
CA ASN A 44 16.46 -47.56 -12.87
C ASN A 44 16.52 -46.69 -14.15
N SER A 45 17.69 -46.13 -14.43
CA SER A 45 17.90 -45.15 -15.49
C SER A 45 18.17 -45.79 -16.86
N LYS A 46 17.62 -45.20 -17.93
CA LYS A 46 18.34 -44.70 -19.13
C LYS A 46 17.39 -44.33 -20.28
N SER A 47 17.95 -43.61 -21.27
CA SER A 47 17.40 -43.35 -22.62
C SER A 47 15.99 -42.77 -22.74
N GLY A 48 15.89 -41.49 -23.09
CA GLY A 48 14.72 -40.95 -23.82
C GLY A 48 14.98 -40.93 -25.35
N PHE A 49 14.00 -40.54 -26.16
CA PHE A 49 14.21 -40.09 -27.55
C PHE A 49 13.06 -39.20 -28.07
N LYS A 50 13.31 -38.59 -29.23
CA LYS A 50 12.61 -37.48 -29.93
C LYS A 50 11.08 -37.53 -30.08
N LEU A 51 10.47 -36.35 -30.26
CA LEU A 51 9.19 -36.16 -30.97
C LEU A 51 9.30 -36.63 -32.44
N PHE A 52 8.19 -37.05 -33.05
CA PHE A 52 7.58 -36.41 -34.24
C PHE A 52 6.28 -37.12 -34.71
N GLY A 53 5.42 -36.38 -35.42
CA GLY A 53 4.46 -36.94 -36.40
C GLY A 53 3.11 -37.42 -35.86
N GLY A 54 2.03 -36.67 -36.16
CA GLY A 54 0.65 -37.13 -35.94
C GLY A 54 0.01 -37.69 -37.22
N PHE A 55 -1.24 -38.16 -37.12
CA PHE A 55 -2.21 -38.19 -38.24
C PHE A 55 -3.65 -38.11 -37.70
N THR A 56 -4.66 -38.14 -38.58
CA THR A 56 -5.98 -37.51 -38.37
C THR A 56 -7.18 -38.46 -38.56
N TYR A 57 -8.38 -37.91 -38.29
CA TYR A 57 -9.72 -38.33 -38.76
C TYR A 57 -10.48 -39.46 -38.03
N GLY A 58 -11.79 -39.23 -37.77
CA GLY A 58 -12.73 -40.25 -37.24
C GLY A 58 -14.05 -39.71 -36.66
N ARG A 59 -15.07 -39.47 -37.49
CA ARG A 59 -16.41 -38.95 -37.06
C ARG A 59 -17.29 -40.02 -36.39
N ARG A 60 -18.13 -39.64 -35.40
CA ARG A 60 -19.63 -39.69 -35.51
C ARG A 60 -20.42 -39.09 -34.33
N ARG A 61 -21.69 -38.72 -34.60
CA ARG A 61 -22.80 -38.33 -33.68
C ARG A 61 -23.68 -39.58 -33.40
N LYS A 62 -24.77 -39.65 -32.60
CA LYS A 62 -25.76 -38.75 -31.92
C LYS A 62 -26.58 -39.70 -30.95
N THR A 63 -27.42 -39.40 -29.93
CA THR A 63 -27.96 -38.22 -29.18
C THR A 63 -28.60 -38.72 -27.85
N LEU A 64 -28.90 -37.83 -26.88
CA LEU A 64 -29.77 -38.03 -25.68
C LEU A 64 -29.27 -39.05 -24.62
N GLY A 65 -29.66 -38.96 -23.33
CA GLY A 65 -30.56 -38.00 -22.65
C GLY A 65 -30.45 -38.05 -21.10
N LEU A 66 -31.19 -37.20 -20.40
CA LEU A 66 -31.16 -37.01 -18.93
C LEU A 66 -31.44 -38.29 -18.12
N PHE A 67 -30.73 -38.49 -16.99
CA PHE A 67 -31.31 -38.50 -15.63
C PHE A 67 -30.24 -38.57 -14.51
N ALA A 68 -30.67 -38.31 -13.26
CA ALA A 68 -30.01 -38.54 -11.97
C ALA A 68 -28.76 -37.69 -11.57
N ARG A 69 -28.88 -37.00 -10.43
CA ARG A 69 -27.79 -36.32 -9.70
C ARG A 69 -27.08 -37.29 -8.76
N ARG A 70 -25.74 -37.22 -8.68
CA ARG A 70 -24.85 -37.30 -7.48
C ARG A 70 -23.54 -38.04 -7.78
N ALA A 71 -22.46 -37.29 -7.91
CA ALA A 71 -21.11 -37.70 -7.53
C ALA A 71 -20.35 -36.44 -7.09
N MET A 72 -19.83 -36.43 -5.87
CA MET A 72 -18.94 -35.37 -5.41
C MET A 72 -17.51 -35.68 -5.88
N GLU A 73 -16.85 -34.63 -6.39
CA GLU A 73 -15.51 -34.21 -5.97
C GLU A 73 -14.61 -35.30 -5.34
N THR A 74 -13.75 -35.87 -6.18
CA THR A 74 -12.44 -36.38 -5.75
C THR A 74 -11.38 -35.86 -6.73
N SER A 75 -11.02 -34.59 -6.61
CA SER A 75 -9.76 -34.07 -7.18
C SER A 75 -8.57 -34.82 -6.57
N THR A 76 -7.48 -34.94 -7.33
CA THR A 76 -6.38 -35.85 -6.94
C THR A 76 -5.35 -35.16 -6.04
N PRO A 77 -4.56 -35.89 -5.22
CA PRO A 77 -3.61 -35.30 -4.26
C PRO A 77 -2.45 -34.47 -4.82
N ARG A 78 -2.46 -34.09 -6.11
CA ARG A 78 -1.50 -33.16 -6.73
C ARG A 78 -1.96 -31.71 -6.76
N GLU A 79 -3.21 -31.43 -6.40
CA GLU A 79 -3.81 -30.08 -6.43
C GLU A 79 -3.88 -29.43 -5.03
N ILE A 80 -3.24 -30.04 -4.02
CA ILE A 80 -3.17 -29.55 -2.63
C ILE A 80 -1.71 -29.52 -2.14
N GLU A 81 -0.79 -29.09 -3.01
CA GLU A 81 0.63 -28.87 -2.68
C GLU A 81 1.07 -27.40 -2.90
N GLU A 82 0.11 -26.46 -2.99
CA GLU A 82 0.33 -25.13 -2.42
C GLU A 82 0.36 -25.24 -0.89
N ALA A 83 1.42 -25.84 -0.36
CA ALA A 83 1.73 -25.76 1.05
C ALA A 83 1.84 -24.29 1.43
N GLN A 84 1.03 -23.85 2.41
CA GLN A 84 1.11 -22.49 2.94
C GLN A 84 2.55 -22.23 3.38
N PHE A 85 3.22 -21.30 2.70
CA PHE A 85 4.64 -21.04 2.89
C PHE A 85 4.86 -20.55 4.33
N SER A 86 5.32 -21.45 5.19
CA SER A 86 5.21 -21.28 6.64
C SER A 86 6.08 -20.12 7.12
N GLU A 87 5.74 -19.51 8.28
CA GLU A 87 6.54 -18.40 8.82
C GLU A 87 8.02 -18.81 8.97
N SER A 88 8.26 -20.06 9.38
CA SER A 88 9.55 -20.75 9.47
C SER A 88 10.30 -20.96 8.15
N GLU A 89 9.64 -20.86 6.99
CA GLU A 89 10.27 -21.00 5.66
C GLU A 89 10.56 -19.65 5.00
N ALA A 90 9.86 -18.59 5.45
CA ALA A 90 10.11 -17.22 5.06
C ALA A 90 11.19 -16.53 5.91
N LEU A 91 11.43 -17.03 7.12
CA LEU A 91 12.39 -16.44 8.05
C LEU A 91 13.82 -16.97 7.84
N ILE A 92 14.74 -16.03 7.65
CA ILE A 92 16.17 -16.23 7.86
C ILE A 92 16.51 -16.12 9.36
N SER A 93 17.62 -16.73 9.77
CA SER A 93 18.15 -16.56 11.13
C SER A 93 18.66 -15.13 11.36
N LEU A 94 18.77 -14.73 12.63
CA LEU A 94 19.24 -13.40 13.01
C LEU A 94 20.64 -13.09 12.45
N GLY A 95 21.58 -14.04 12.48
CA GLY A 95 22.93 -13.86 11.92
C GLY A 95 22.93 -13.63 10.40
N VAL A 96 22.09 -14.33 9.64
CA VAL A 96 21.96 -14.09 8.20
C VAL A 96 21.29 -12.74 7.92
N ALA A 97 20.38 -12.28 8.80
CA ALA A 97 19.86 -10.92 8.72
C ALA A 97 20.95 -9.87 9.00
N GLU A 98 21.80 -10.09 10.01
CA GLU A 98 22.94 -9.22 10.35
C GLU A 98 23.96 -9.10 9.20
N GLU A 99 24.22 -10.19 8.47
CA GLU A 99 25.07 -10.19 7.27
C GLU A 99 24.45 -9.40 6.09
N LEU A 100 23.13 -9.47 5.91
CA LEU A 100 22.41 -8.82 4.80
C LEU A 100 22.08 -7.33 5.04
N ILE A 101 22.03 -6.87 6.30
CA ILE A 101 21.69 -5.47 6.63
C ILE A 101 22.66 -4.45 6.01
N PRO A 102 24.00 -4.60 6.12
CA PRO A 102 24.95 -3.68 5.48
C PRO A 102 24.77 -3.61 3.96
N GLU A 103 24.61 -4.75 3.30
CA GLU A 103 24.41 -4.84 1.86
C GLU A 103 23.10 -4.17 1.43
N ALA A 104 22.00 -4.42 2.15
CA ALA A 104 20.72 -3.77 1.88
C ALA A 104 20.78 -2.24 2.03
N LEU A 105 21.56 -1.73 2.99
CA LEU A 105 21.78 -0.28 3.19
C LEU A 105 22.66 0.34 2.09
N VAL A 106 23.69 -0.38 1.63
CA VAL A 106 24.51 0.03 0.47
C VAL A 106 23.66 0.04 -0.80
N TRP A 107 22.93 -1.04 -1.07
CA TRP A 107 22.04 -1.15 -2.23
C TRP A 107 21.00 -0.03 -2.26
N ALA A 108 20.32 0.22 -1.12
CA ALA A 108 19.33 1.29 -0.97
C ALA A 108 19.92 2.68 -1.26
N SER A 109 21.18 2.91 -0.88
CA SER A 109 21.89 4.17 -1.13
C SER A 109 22.28 4.35 -2.60
N LEU A 110 22.76 3.28 -3.24
CA LEU A 110 23.16 3.29 -4.66
C LEU A 110 21.97 3.42 -5.62
N HIS A 111 20.83 2.81 -5.28
CA HIS A 111 19.63 2.76 -6.13
C HIS A 111 18.55 3.79 -5.75
N GLY A 112 18.85 4.76 -4.89
CA GLY A 112 17.96 5.88 -4.60
C GLY A 112 16.66 5.50 -3.86
N LEU A 113 16.71 4.47 -3.00
CA LEU A 113 15.62 4.10 -2.08
C LEU A 113 15.64 5.03 -0.85
N VAL A 114 15.47 6.33 -1.09
CA VAL A 114 15.81 7.38 -0.12
C VAL A 114 14.73 8.43 0.09
N VAL A 115 14.83 9.12 1.23
CA VAL A 115 14.02 10.29 1.65
C VAL A 115 14.91 11.32 2.34
N GLY A 116 14.41 12.54 2.52
CA GLY A 116 15.02 13.48 3.46
C GLY A 116 14.79 13.05 4.91
N ASP A 117 15.83 12.97 5.73
CA ASP A 117 15.68 12.68 7.16
C ASP A 117 15.17 13.90 7.93
N LYS A 118 14.07 13.71 8.65
CA LYS A 118 13.42 14.71 9.52
C LYS A 118 14.25 15.13 10.75
N SER A 119 15.42 14.53 10.99
CA SER A 119 16.38 15.07 11.96
C SER A 119 17.21 16.23 11.41
N VAL A 120 17.38 16.30 10.08
CA VAL A 120 18.22 17.30 9.40
C VAL A 120 17.35 18.45 8.91
N GLU A 121 17.75 19.68 9.20
CA GLU A 121 17.04 20.87 8.72
C GLU A 121 17.05 20.92 7.18
N ASN A 122 15.96 21.39 6.58
CA ASN A 122 15.79 21.60 5.14
C ASN A 122 15.91 20.34 4.24
N SER A 123 16.06 19.13 4.79
CA SER A 123 16.00 17.86 4.02
C SER A 123 14.66 17.62 3.29
N GLY A 124 13.58 18.26 3.77
CA GLY A 124 12.27 18.30 3.10
C GLY A 124 12.10 19.48 2.12
N LYS A 125 13.13 20.30 1.88
CA LYS A 125 13.06 21.49 0.99
C LYS A 125 14.15 21.49 -0.08
N ILE A 126 15.35 21.06 0.27
CA ILE A 126 16.54 21.06 -0.57
C ILE A 126 16.86 19.60 -0.93
N ALA A 127 16.76 19.26 -2.21
CA ALA A 127 17.20 17.96 -2.70
C ALA A 127 18.73 17.83 -2.59
N GLY A 128 19.21 16.67 -2.17
CA GLY A 128 20.65 16.36 -2.08
C GLY A 128 21.25 16.43 -0.68
N VAL A 129 20.54 16.99 0.31
CA VAL A 129 21.05 17.17 1.68
C VAL A 129 20.23 16.40 2.72
N GLY A 130 20.90 15.92 3.77
CA GLY A 130 20.23 15.21 4.88
C GLY A 130 19.48 13.95 4.45
N ILE A 131 20.03 13.18 3.51
CA ILE A 131 19.39 12.00 2.95
C ILE A 131 19.51 10.80 3.90
N ALA A 132 18.44 10.01 4.02
CA ALA A 132 18.46 8.68 4.63
C ALA A 132 17.68 7.68 3.77
N HIS A 133 17.95 6.38 3.96
CA HIS A 133 17.16 5.33 3.33
C HIS A 133 15.69 5.35 3.82
N VAL A 134 14.76 4.91 2.97
CA VAL A 134 13.36 4.65 3.36
C VAL A 134 13.33 3.58 4.47
N PRO A 135 12.50 3.69 5.53
CA PRO A 135 12.30 2.60 6.46
C PRO A 135 11.65 1.40 5.75
N PHE A 136 12.30 0.24 5.77
CA PHE A 136 11.87 -0.96 5.01
C PHE A 136 11.88 -2.24 5.87
N SER A 137 11.13 -3.26 5.45
CA SER A 137 11.38 -4.65 5.88
C SER A 137 12.51 -5.22 5.02
N LEU A 138 13.53 -5.83 5.63
CA LEU A 138 14.69 -6.41 4.91
C LEU A 138 14.27 -7.44 3.86
N LEU A 139 13.27 -8.25 4.21
CA LEU A 139 12.69 -9.29 3.36
C LEU A 139 11.24 -8.94 2.97
N PRO A 140 10.75 -9.46 1.82
CA PRO A 140 9.34 -9.38 1.45
C PRO A 140 8.46 -10.16 2.43
N THR A 141 7.26 -9.66 2.75
CA THR A 141 6.27 -10.42 3.52
C THR A 141 5.67 -11.54 2.66
N PRO A 142 5.49 -12.77 3.20
CA PRO A 142 4.69 -13.80 2.54
C PRO A 142 3.28 -13.32 2.24
N PHE A 143 2.76 -13.64 1.05
CA PHE A 143 1.40 -13.33 0.64
C PHE A 143 0.90 -14.42 -0.34
N PRO A 144 -0.34 -14.91 -0.25
CA PRO A 144 -0.83 -15.94 -1.17
C PRO A 144 -0.96 -15.42 -2.60
N ALA A 145 -0.50 -16.21 -3.59
CA ALA A 145 -0.53 -15.82 -5.00
C ALA A 145 -1.96 -15.53 -5.48
N LYS A 146 -2.92 -16.43 -5.20
CA LYS A 146 -4.35 -16.27 -5.52
C LYS A 146 -4.96 -14.94 -5.04
N ASP A 147 -4.52 -14.45 -3.88
CA ASP A 147 -5.07 -13.25 -3.24
C ASP A 147 -4.38 -11.98 -3.78
N PHE A 148 -3.10 -12.07 -4.15
CA PHE A 148 -2.42 -11.02 -4.92
C PHE A 148 -3.05 -10.89 -6.32
N GLU A 149 -3.33 -12.01 -6.99
CA GLU A 149 -4.03 -12.05 -8.28
C GLU A 149 -5.45 -11.47 -8.15
N LYS A 150 -6.24 -11.85 -7.13
CA LYS A 150 -7.53 -11.20 -6.82
C LYS A 150 -7.39 -9.68 -6.67
N ALA A 151 -6.35 -9.20 -5.98
CA ALA A 151 -6.10 -7.78 -5.78
C ALA A 151 -5.75 -7.04 -7.09
N VAL A 152 -5.00 -7.69 -8.00
CA VAL A 152 -4.68 -7.20 -9.35
C VAL A 152 -5.93 -7.12 -10.23
N ASP A 153 -6.74 -8.19 -10.24
CA ASP A 153 -7.99 -8.31 -10.99
C ASP A 153 -9.01 -7.22 -10.61
N LEU A 154 -9.05 -6.85 -9.34
CA LEU A 154 -9.92 -5.79 -8.81
C LEU A 154 -9.49 -4.38 -9.26
N SER A 155 -8.23 -4.16 -9.61
CA SER A 155 -7.70 -2.81 -9.91
C SER A 155 -8.43 -2.13 -11.07
N THR A 156 -8.65 -2.83 -12.17
CA THR A 156 -9.33 -2.26 -13.36
C THR A 156 -10.83 -2.07 -13.16
N LEU A 157 -11.45 -2.86 -12.27
CA LEU A 157 -12.84 -2.69 -11.85
C LEU A 157 -13.00 -1.46 -10.95
N PHE A 158 -12.08 -1.25 -9.99
CA PHE A 158 -12.06 -0.05 -9.15
C PHE A 158 -11.78 1.22 -9.96
N ASN A 159 -10.88 1.18 -10.94
CA ASN A 159 -10.61 2.31 -11.84
C ASN A 159 -11.89 2.78 -12.56
N GLU A 160 -12.65 1.86 -13.19
CA GLU A 160 -13.90 2.19 -13.91
C GLU A 160 -15.02 2.60 -12.93
N LEU A 161 -15.09 1.99 -11.75
CA LEU A 161 -16.02 2.39 -10.69
C LEU A 161 -15.75 3.84 -10.24
N VAL A 162 -14.48 4.24 -10.07
CA VAL A 162 -14.13 5.62 -9.69
C VAL A 162 -14.55 6.62 -10.76
N ASP A 163 -14.32 6.35 -12.06
CA ASP A 163 -14.79 7.23 -13.14
C ASP A 163 -16.30 7.39 -13.10
N ARG A 164 -17.05 6.28 -13.11
CA ARG A 164 -18.52 6.29 -13.17
C ARG A 164 -19.15 6.96 -11.95
N VAL A 165 -18.63 6.73 -10.74
CA VAL A 165 -19.13 7.38 -9.51
C VAL A 165 -18.77 8.87 -9.50
N SER A 166 -17.66 9.29 -10.10
CA SER A 166 -17.28 10.72 -10.19
C SER A 166 -18.22 11.58 -11.05
N LEU A 167 -19.06 10.94 -11.88
CA LEU A 167 -20.03 11.57 -12.76
C LEU A 167 -21.44 11.65 -12.12
N ASP A 168 -21.72 10.89 -11.05
CA ASP A 168 -23.01 10.92 -10.35
C ASP A 168 -23.05 12.06 -9.31
N VAL A 169 -23.30 13.25 -9.85
CA VAL A 169 -23.47 14.53 -9.12
C VAL A 169 -24.38 14.38 -7.90
N GLU A 170 -25.53 13.72 -8.07
CA GLU A 170 -26.55 13.62 -7.03
C GLU A 170 -26.23 12.54 -5.99
N PHE A 171 -25.49 11.49 -6.35
CA PHE A 171 -24.91 10.58 -5.36
C PHE A 171 -23.84 11.26 -4.52
N LEU A 172 -22.87 11.96 -5.12
CA LEU A 172 -21.80 12.63 -4.37
C LEU A 172 -22.36 13.72 -3.44
N LYS A 173 -23.26 14.57 -3.93
CA LYS A 173 -23.90 15.63 -3.12
C LYS A 173 -24.77 15.06 -1.99
N ARG A 174 -25.49 13.95 -2.22
CA ARG A 174 -26.29 13.27 -1.18
C ARG A 174 -25.42 12.61 -0.13
N ALA A 175 -24.43 11.82 -0.55
CA ALA A 175 -23.59 11.02 0.34
C ALA A 175 -22.72 11.89 1.26
N LEU A 176 -22.17 12.98 0.73
CA LEU A 176 -21.32 13.93 1.49
C LEU A 176 -22.11 15.10 2.09
N GLY A 177 -23.41 15.22 1.78
CA GLY A 177 -24.26 16.35 2.17
C GLY A 177 -24.53 16.50 3.66
N GLN A 178 -24.37 15.43 4.45
CA GLN A 178 -24.32 15.48 5.91
C GLN A 178 -22.89 15.62 6.43
N ALA A 179 -21.92 14.89 5.85
CA ALA A 179 -20.52 14.92 6.25
C ALA A 179 -19.92 16.34 6.24
N GLN A 180 -20.28 17.17 5.24
CA GLN A 180 -19.87 18.58 5.18
C GLN A 180 -20.29 19.45 6.38
N LYS A 181 -21.28 19.03 7.18
CA LYS A 181 -21.73 19.77 8.37
C LYS A 181 -20.82 19.50 9.57
N ALA A 182 -20.29 18.28 9.66
CA ALA A 182 -19.40 17.84 10.73
C ALA A 182 -17.91 17.89 10.34
N ASP A 183 -17.61 18.14 9.06
CA ASP A 183 -16.27 18.35 8.53
C ASP A 183 -16.20 19.50 7.52
N GLU A 184 -15.58 20.61 7.95
CA GLU A 184 -15.30 21.78 7.11
C GLU A 184 -14.48 21.42 5.86
N PHE A 185 -13.50 20.51 5.95
CA PHE A 185 -12.62 20.19 4.83
C PHE A 185 -13.39 19.52 3.68
N THR A 186 -14.20 18.51 3.98
CA THR A 186 -15.14 17.91 3.02
C THR A 186 -16.14 18.94 2.51
N GLY A 187 -16.63 19.86 3.36
CA GLY A 187 -17.52 20.94 2.96
C GLY A 187 -16.90 21.93 1.97
N ARG A 188 -15.65 22.34 2.16
CA ARG A 188 -14.89 23.20 1.23
C ARG A 188 -14.67 22.50 -0.12
N LEU A 189 -14.34 21.20 -0.11
CA LEU A 189 -14.20 20.39 -1.32
C LEU A 189 -15.53 20.20 -2.07
N LEU A 190 -16.63 19.93 -1.35
CA LEU A 190 -17.95 19.76 -1.95
C LEU A 190 -18.50 21.09 -2.52
N LYS A 191 -18.29 22.20 -1.82
CA LYS A 191 -18.60 23.56 -2.30
C LYS A 191 -17.86 23.87 -3.61
N MET A 192 -16.57 23.53 -3.68
CA MET A 192 -15.77 23.68 -4.90
C MET A 192 -16.29 22.82 -6.05
N TYR A 193 -16.68 21.57 -5.79
CA TYR A 193 -17.31 20.71 -6.80
C TYR A 193 -18.60 21.32 -7.35
N CYS A 194 -19.48 21.85 -6.49
CA CYS A 194 -20.69 22.54 -6.93
C CYS A 194 -20.38 23.76 -7.80
N MET A 195 -19.44 24.64 -7.40
CA MET A 195 -19.02 25.79 -8.21
C MET A 195 -18.53 25.38 -9.61
N ILE A 196 -17.76 24.30 -9.73
CA ILE A 196 -17.26 23.78 -11.02
C ILE A 196 -18.36 23.18 -11.90
N LEU A 197 -19.44 22.65 -11.29
CA LEU A 197 -20.63 22.22 -12.02
C LEU A 197 -21.46 23.42 -12.50
N ASP A 198 -21.70 24.40 -11.64
CA ASP A 198 -22.49 25.60 -11.93
C ASP A 198 -21.82 26.50 -13.01
N GLU A 199 -20.48 26.54 -13.04
CA GLU A 199 -19.69 27.26 -14.06
C GLU A 199 -19.48 26.45 -15.38
N GLY A 200 -19.79 25.16 -15.35
CA GLY A 200 -19.59 24.22 -16.45
C GLY A 200 -18.16 23.67 -16.56
N VAL A 201 -18.04 22.34 -16.42
CA VAL A 201 -16.76 21.60 -16.44
C VAL A 201 -15.97 21.86 -17.74
N LYS A 202 -14.76 22.43 -17.63
CA LYS A 202 -13.91 22.81 -18.78
C LYS A 202 -13.01 21.70 -19.35
N GLN A 203 -12.87 20.57 -18.64
CA GLN A 203 -12.03 19.46 -19.09
C GLN A 203 -12.73 18.13 -18.83
N ASP A 204 -12.97 17.38 -19.91
CA ASP A 204 -13.65 16.09 -19.94
C ASP A 204 -12.67 14.90 -19.99
N ILE A 205 -11.39 15.12 -20.36
CA ILE A 205 -10.33 14.11 -20.21
C ILE A 205 -10.07 13.88 -18.71
N ARG A 206 -10.31 12.65 -18.24
CA ARG A 206 -10.22 12.24 -16.83
C ARG A 206 -9.07 11.26 -16.61
N LEU A 207 -8.13 11.62 -15.73
CA LEU A 207 -6.94 10.82 -15.40
C LEU A 207 -6.97 10.36 -13.92
N GLY A 208 -7.10 9.06 -13.71
CA GLY A 208 -6.97 8.40 -12.42
C GLY A 208 -5.59 7.77 -12.24
N LEU A 209 -4.91 8.09 -11.14
CA LEU A 209 -3.71 7.39 -10.68
C LEU A 209 -3.96 6.95 -9.24
N HIS A 210 -4.43 5.73 -9.08
CA HIS A 210 -5.09 5.21 -7.88
C HIS A 210 -4.22 4.20 -7.13
N ARG A 211 -4.56 3.96 -5.85
CA ARG A 211 -4.10 2.78 -5.11
C ARG A 211 -5.25 2.21 -4.29
N SER A 212 -5.66 0.98 -4.57
CA SER A 212 -6.60 0.23 -3.73
C SER A 212 -5.78 -0.59 -2.73
N ASP A 213 -6.05 -0.41 -1.44
CA ASP A 213 -5.29 -1.03 -0.36
C ASP A 213 -6.10 -2.13 0.33
N TYR A 214 -5.45 -3.24 0.66
CA TYR A 214 -6.09 -4.47 1.15
C TYR A 214 -5.35 -5.10 2.34
N MET A 215 -6.08 -5.86 3.15
CA MET A 215 -5.56 -6.83 4.11
C MET A 215 -6.26 -8.18 3.92
N LEU A 216 -5.54 -9.27 4.10
CA LEU A 216 -6.10 -10.63 4.11
C LEU A 216 -6.54 -10.95 5.54
N ASP A 217 -7.85 -11.15 5.78
CA ASP A 217 -8.36 -11.47 7.12
C ASP A 217 -8.13 -12.94 7.49
N VAL A 218 -7.60 -13.21 8.68
CA VAL A 218 -7.30 -14.58 9.13
C VAL A 218 -8.56 -15.35 9.54
N ALA A 219 -9.61 -14.67 9.99
CA ALA A 219 -10.81 -15.31 10.51
C ALA A 219 -11.80 -15.73 9.40
N THR A 220 -11.84 -15.02 8.27
CA THR A 220 -12.63 -15.43 7.10
C THR A 220 -11.80 -16.00 5.95
N GLY A 221 -10.51 -15.65 5.85
CA GLY A 221 -9.66 -15.98 4.70
C GLY A 221 -9.84 -15.07 3.49
N ASP A 222 -10.57 -13.96 3.63
CA ASP A 222 -10.84 -13.03 2.52
C ASP A 222 -9.80 -11.91 2.42
N LEU A 223 -9.33 -11.64 1.19
CA LEU A 223 -8.76 -10.34 0.84
C LEU A 223 -9.85 -9.27 0.92
N LEU A 224 -9.73 -8.35 1.88
CA LEU A 224 -10.65 -7.24 2.14
C LEU A 224 -9.96 -5.88 1.93
N GLN A 225 -10.64 -4.96 1.26
CA GLN A 225 -10.18 -3.60 0.99
C GLN A 225 -10.21 -2.76 2.27
N VAL A 226 -9.07 -2.17 2.62
CA VAL A 226 -8.92 -1.17 3.69
C VAL A 226 -9.48 0.18 3.23
N GLU A 227 -9.06 0.66 2.05
CA GLU A 227 -9.46 1.94 1.46
C GLU A 227 -9.09 1.99 -0.03
N ILE A 228 -9.62 2.99 -0.74
CA ILE A 228 -9.14 3.38 -2.07
C ILE A 228 -8.61 4.82 -2.05
N ASN A 229 -7.35 4.98 -2.44
CA ASN A 229 -6.69 6.27 -2.56
C ASN A 229 -6.93 6.81 -3.97
N THR A 230 -7.61 7.96 -4.10
CA THR A 230 -7.81 8.64 -5.39
C THR A 230 -6.91 9.86 -5.59
N ILE A 231 -6.33 10.41 -4.51
CA ILE A 231 -5.44 11.57 -4.51
C ILE A 231 -4.05 11.22 -3.95
N SER A 232 -2.98 11.82 -4.50
CA SER A 232 -1.62 11.80 -3.94
C SER A 232 -1.07 10.41 -3.57
N CYS A 233 -1.47 9.38 -4.34
CA CYS A 233 -1.00 8.00 -4.22
C CYS A 233 0.53 7.96 -4.20
N SER A 234 1.08 7.74 -3.01
CA SER A 234 2.51 7.83 -2.73
C SER A 234 3.21 6.47 -2.79
N TYR A 235 4.54 6.51 -2.98
CA TYR A 235 5.40 5.38 -3.32
C TYR A 235 5.31 4.80 -4.75
N PRO A 236 4.75 5.46 -5.80
CA PRO A 236 4.83 4.93 -7.16
C PRO A 236 6.20 5.11 -7.84
N GLY A 237 7.14 5.85 -7.26
CA GLY A 237 8.54 5.84 -7.69
C GLY A 237 9.36 4.83 -6.87
N LEU A 238 9.26 4.93 -5.54
CA LEU A 238 10.05 4.10 -4.62
C LEU A 238 9.54 2.65 -4.51
N GLY A 239 8.29 2.37 -4.88
CA GLY A 239 7.69 1.02 -4.89
C GLY A 239 8.41 0.05 -5.80
N ALA A 240 8.76 0.48 -7.02
CA ALA A 240 9.60 -0.30 -7.93
C ALA A 240 10.99 -0.57 -7.34
N VAL A 241 11.57 0.43 -6.65
CA VAL A 241 12.92 0.34 -6.07
C VAL A 241 12.97 -0.64 -4.89
N ILE A 242 11.97 -0.66 -3.99
CA ILE A 242 11.93 -1.65 -2.89
C ILE A 242 11.73 -3.08 -3.41
N SER A 243 10.95 -3.29 -4.48
CA SER A 243 10.86 -4.60 -5.15
C SER A 243 12.20 -5.04 -5.75
N GLY A 244 13.02 -4.10 -6.23
CA GLY A 244 14.41 -4.35 -6.65
C GLY A 244 15.29 -4.79 -5.48
N LEU A 245 15.23 -4.09 -4.34
CA LEU A 245 15.97 -4.46 -3.13
C LEU A 245 15.59 -5.86 -2.65
N HIS A 246 14.29 -6.18 -2.63
CA HIS A 246 13.83 -7.52 -2.21
C HIS A 246 14.26 -8.64 -3.16
N LYS A 247 14.42 -8.38 -4.47
CA LYS A 247 15.00 -9.36 -5.39
C LYS A 247 16.49 -9.60 -5.10
N HIS A 248 17.25 -8.53 -4.85
CA HIS A 248 18.67 -8.58 -4.51
C HIS A 248 18.93 -9.29 -3.16
N VAL A 249 18.28 -8.85 -2.08
CA VAL A 249 18.45 -9.46 -0.75
C VAL A 249 18.01 -10.93 -0.73
N VAL A 250 17.04 -11.32 -1.57
CA VAL A 250 16.66 -12.73 -1.70
C VAL A 250 17.61 -13.53 -2.60
N SER A 251 18.23 -12.95 -3.63
CA SER A 251 19.19 -13.69 -4.49
C SER A 251 20.38 -14.22 -3.69
N GLU A 252 20.86 -13.46 -2.71
CA GLU A 252 21.98 -13.85 -1.83
C GLU A 252 21.66 -15.07 -0.95
N VAL A 253 20.38 -15.44 -0.77
CA VAL A 253 19.95 -16.54 0.12
C VAL A 253 19.19 -17.67 -0.57
N GLU A 254 19.07 -17.70 -1.91
CA GLU A 254 18.35 -18.79 -2.61
C GLU A 254 19.01 -20.16 -2.41
N GLY A 255 20.34 -20.19 -2.27
CA GLY A 255 21.11 -21.42 -2.06
C GLY A 255 20.98 -22.02 -0.64
N THR A 256 20.59 -21.21 0.35
CA THR A 256 20.56 -21.58 1.77
C THR A 256 19.14 -21.60 2.36
N THR A 257 18.15 -21.05 1.67
CA THR A 257 16.75 -20.92 2.13
C THR A 257 15.74 -21.41 1.09
N ARG A 258 14.45 -21.36 1.42
CA ARG A 258 13.34 -21.56 0.46
C ARG A 258 12.90 -20.29 -0.26
N LEU A 259 13.45 -19.12 0.09
CA LEU A 259 13.11 -17.84 -0.55
C LEU A 259 13.63 -17.82 -2.00
N ARG A 260 12.87 -17.22 -2.93
CA ARG A 260 13.27 -17.09 -4.34
C ARG A 260 12.91 -15.70 -4.85
N SER A 261 13.87 -15.03 -5.48
CA SER A 261 13.75 -13.68 -6.07
C SER A 261 12.67 -13.65 -7.16
N SER A 262 12.52 -14.75 -7.90
CA SER A 262 11.45 -15.00 -8.87
C SER A 262 10.04 -15.10 -8.26
N ARG A 263 9.90 -15.18 -6.93
CA ARG A 263 8.61 -15.06 -6.21
C ARG A 263 8.33 -13.64 -5.70
N VAL A 264 9.27 -12.70 -5.85
CA VAL A 264 9.00 -11.26 -5.64
C VAL A 264 8.35 -10.73 -6.93
N PRO A 265 7.08 -10.28 -6.92
CA PRO A 265 6.40 -9.90 -8.15
C PRO A 265 7.10 -8.74 -8.89
N GLU A 266 6.88 -8.65 -10.21
CA GLU A 266 7.31 -7.45 -10.95
C GLU A 266 6.55 -6.21 -10.49
N ASN A 267 7.24 -5.07 -10.51
CA ASN A 267 6.69 -3.81 -10.04
C ASN A 267 7.04 -2.65 -10.97
N ASN A 268 6.19 -2.45 -11.99
CA ASN A 268 6.33 -1.46 -13.04
C ASN A 268 5.66 -0.11 -12.72
N VAL A 269 5.36 0.15 -11.43
CA VAL A 269 4.51 1.29 -11.02
C VAL A 269 4.99 2.65 -11.53
N THR A 270 6.29 2.91 -11.50
CA THR A 270 6.88 4.16 -12.00
C THR A 270 6.49 4.39 -13.45
N ASP A 271 6.62 3.36 -14.30
CA ASP A 271 6.38 3.45 -15.73
C ASP A 271 4.88 3.44 -16.06
N GLY A 272 4.05 2.73 -15.27
CA GLY A 272 2.58 2.76 -15.40
C GLY A 272 1.98 4.14 -15.09
N PHE A 273 2.39 4.76 -13.98
CA PHE A 273 1.94 6.12 -13.63
C PHE A 273 2.48 7.17 -14.63
N VAL A 274 3.73 7.03 -15.06
CA VAL A 274 4.33 7.90 -16.08
C VAL A 274 3.63 7.75 -17.43
N LYS A 275 3.26 6.53 -17.85
CA LYS A 275 2.44 6.26 -19.04
C LYS A 275 1.07 6.96 -18.94
N GLY A 276 0.41 6.91 -17.80
CA GLY A 276 -0.85 7.63 -17.56
C GLY A 276 -0.73 9.15 -17.74
N LEU A 277 0.29 9.76 -17.11
CA LEU A 277 0.61 11.19 -17.27
C LEU A 277 0.93 11.56 -18.73
N ALA A 278 1.74 10.74 -19.41
CA ALA A 278 2.14 10.98 -20.80
C ALA A 278 0.98 10.85 -21.79
N LEU A 279 0.08 9.88 -21.59
CA LEU A 279 -1.10 9.71 -22.43
C LEU A 279 -2.10 10.87 -22.25
N ALA A 280 -2.32 11.34 -21.02
CA ALA A 280 -3.17 12.52 -20.77
C ALA A 280 -2.58 13.80 -21.39
N TRP A 281 -1.27 14.02 -21.22
CA TRP A 281 -0.54 15.12 -21.86
C TRP A 281 -0.65 15.07 -23.39
N LYS A 282 -0.56 13.86 -23.98
CA LYS A 282 -0.67 13.64 -25.42
C LYS A 282 -2.08 13.86 -25.96
N GLU A 283 -3.11 13.48 -25.20
CA GLU A 283 -4.52 13.68 -25.55
C GLU A 283 -4.90 15.17 -25.60
N VAL A 284 -4.33 16.00 -24.71
CA VAL A 284 -4.45 17.47 -24.77
C VAL A 284 -3.69 18.07 -25.96
N GLY A 285 -2.70 17.37 -26.52
CA GLY A 285 -2.06 17.69 -27.80
C GLY A 285 -1.07 18.88 -27.82
N ASN A 286 -1.06 19.74 -26.80
CA ASN A 286 -0.11 20.87 -26.73
C ASN A 286 1.31 20.36 -26.41
N LYS A 287 2.14 20.22 -27.45
CA LYS A 287 3.53 19.74 -27.39
C LYS A 287 4.49 20.61 -26.58
N ASN A 288 4.12 21.86 -26.27
CA ASN A 288 4.95 22.80 -25.50
C ASN A 288 4.52 22.87 -24.02
N ALA A 289 3.35 22.32 -23.67
CA ALA A 289 2.82 22.35 -22.33
C ALA A 289 3.62 21.45 -21.36
N VAL A 290 3.58 21.80 -20.07
CA VAL A 290 4.22 21.04 -18.99
C VAL A 290 3.19 20.29 -18.16
N VAL A 291 3.68 19.30 -17.39
CA VAL A 291 2.93 18.72 -16.27
C VAL A 291 3.23 19.54 -15.01
N LEU A 292 2.21 20.07 -14.37
CA LEU A 292 2.32 20.78 -13.10
C LEU A 292 2.08 19.81 -11.95
N MET A 293 3.10 19.55 -11.15
CA MET A 293 3.00 18.75 -9.94
C MET A 293 2.77 19.67 -8.73
N ILE A 294 1.62 19.51 -8.07
CA ILE A 294 1.26 20.25 -6.86
C ILE A 294 1.87 19.53 -5.65
N VAL A 295 2.69 20.23 -4.86
CA VAL A 295 3.52 19.64 -3.79
C VAL A 295 3.41 20.40 -2.47
N GLN A 296 3.70 19.72 -1.36
CA GLN A 296 3.79 20.35 -0.04
C GLN A 296 5.03 21.27 0.03
N ALA A 297 4.96 22.31 0.87
CA ALA A 297 6.09 23.23 1.09
C ALA A 297 7.28 22.59 1.86
N GLN A 298 7.05 21.46 2.51
CA GLN A 298 8.07 20.58 3.08
C GLN A 298 7.70 19.13 2.72
N GLU A 299 8.52 18.50 1.89
CA GLU A 299 8.23 17.22 1.26
C GLU A 299 9.47 16.31 1.34
N TRP A 300 9.58 15.57 2.43
CA TRP A 300 10.68 14.61 2.67
C TRP A 300 10.64 13.41 1.72
N ASN A 301 9.48 13.08 1.14
CA ASN A 301 9.30 12.05 0.13
C ASN A 301 9.45 12.61 -1.30
N MET A 302 10.13 13.75 -1.48
CA MET A 302 10.30 14.36 -2.82
C MET A 302 10.98 13.43 -3.82
N TYR A 303 11.82 12.49 -3.36
CA TYR A 303 12.54 11.55 -4.22
C TYR A 303 11.60 10.62 -4.99
N ASP A 304 10.53 10.12 -4.36
CA ASP A 304 9.42 9.39 -4.99
C ASP A 304 8.77 10.16 -6.15
N GLN A 305 8.70 11.48 -6.00
CA GLN A 305 8.10 12.39 -6.98
C GLN A 305 9.08 12.78 -8.08
N HIS A 306 10.37 12.88 -7.74
CA HIS A 306 11.45 13.10 -8.69
C HIS A 306 11.67 11.87 -9.59
N TRP A 307 11.52 10.64 -9.08
CA TRP A 307 11.51 9.41 -9.88
C TRP A 307 10.51 9.50 -11.05
N LEU A 308 9.24 9.80 -10.76
CA LEU A 308 8.22 10.04 -11.81
C LEU A 308 8.62 11.20 -12.75
N SER A 309 9.17 12.29 -12.20
CA SER A 309 9.50 13.50 -12.96
C SER A 309 10.64 13.33 -13.95
N TYR A 310 11.69 12.59 -13.58
CA TYR A 310 12.78 12.25 -14.49
C TYR A 310 12.36 11.19 -15.50
N ARG A 311 11.68 10.14 -15.04
CA ARG A 311 11.23 9.03 -15.90
C ARG A 311 10.25 9.47 -17.00
N LEU A 312 9.35 10.42 -16.69
CA LEU A 312 8.46 11.04 -17.68
C LEU A 312 9.22 11.86 -18.75
N LYS A 313 10.28 12.56 -18.35
CA LYS A 313 11.15 13.29 -19.27
C LYS A 313 11.99 12.33 -20.13
N GLU A 314 12.50 11.25 -19.55
CA GLU A 314 13.31 10.24 -20.25
C GLU A 314 12.52 9.47 -21.31
N LEU A 315 11.35 8.95 -20.95
CA LEU A 315 10.55 8.09 -21.83
C LEU A 315 9.72 8.87 -22.87
N TYR A 316 9.28 10.09 -22.53
CA TYR A 316 8.29 10.83 -23.34
C TYR A 316 8.70 12.26 -23.68
N GLY A 317 9.85 12.76 -23.18
CA GLY A 317 10.29 14.15 -23.37
C GLY A 317 9.50 15.19 -22.56
N VAL A 318 8.44 14.77 -21.87
CA VAL A 318 7.50 15.66 -21.18
C VAL A 318 8.12 16.20 -19.89
N ARG A 319 8.08 17.53 -19.73
CA ARG A 319 8.67 18.22 -18.57
C ARG A 319 7.66 18.34 -17.42
N VAL A 320 8.08 17.96 -16.22
CA VAL A 320 7.39 18.31 -14.96
C VAL A 320 7.95 19.63 -14.41
N ILE A 321 7.07 20.45 -13.82
CA ILE A 321 7.41 21.53 -12.88
C ILE A 321 6.72 21.28 -11.54
N ARG A 322 7.34 21.67 -10.42
CA ARG A 322 6.85 21.44 -9.05
C ARG A 322 6.48 22.77 -8.41
N ARG A 323 5.26 22.92 -7.87
CA ARG A 323 4.78 24.16 -7.22
C ARG A 323 3.90 23.86 -6.01
N THR A 324 3.93 24.71 -4.99
CA THR A 324 2.93 24.69 -3.92
C THR A 324 1.64 25.39 -4.37
N LEU A 325 0.52 25.18 -3.66
CA LEU A 325 -0.73 25.92 -3.95
C LEU A 325 -0.53 27.44 -3.82
N ALA A 326 0.19 27.92 -2.79
CA ALA A 326 0.56 29.34 -2.67
C ALA A 326 1.36 29.88 -3.86
N GLN A 327 2.27 29.08 -4.44
CA GLN A 327 3.00 29.47 -5.66
C GLN A 327 2.08 29.50 -6.89
N VAL A 328 1.12 28.57 -7.00
CA VAL A 328 0.10 28.61 -8.05
C VAL A 328 -0.75 29.87 -7.94
N HIS A 329 -1.24 30.25 -6.76
CA HIS A 329 -1.96 31.52 -6.57
C HIS A 329 -1.15 32.74 -7.04
N ALA A 330 0.14 32.77 -6.70
CA ALA A 330 1.01 33.92 -7.00
C ALA A 330 1.51 33.99 -8.46
N GLN A 331 1.47 32.88 -9.22
CA GLN A 331 2.17 32.76 -10.50
C GLN A 331 1.29 32.26 -11.66
N ALA A 332 0.15 31.64 -11.38
CA ALA A 332 -0.73 31.05 -12.39
C ALA A 332 -1.87 31.99 -12.79
N LYS A 333 -2.37 31.78 -14.00
CA LYS A 333 -3.58 32.41 -14.54
C LYS A 333 -4.25 31.47 -15.53
N ILE A 334 -5.52 31.74 -15.84
CA ILE A 334 -6.24 31.11 -16.94
C ILE A 334 -6.21 32.06 -18.14
N SER A 335 -5.82 31.56 -19.31
CA SER A 335 -5.90 32.25 -20.61
C SER A 335 -7.34 32.27 -21.15
N ALA A 336 -7.63 33.11 -22.13
CA ALA A 336 -8.99 33.30 -22.66
C ALA A 336 -9.63 32.04 -23.30
N ASP A 337 -8.81 31.05 -23.64
CA ASP A 337 -9.18 29.72 -24.14
C ASP A 337 -9.42 28.68 -23.02
N GLY A 338 -9.20 29.05 -21.75
CA GLY A 338 -9.25 28.16 -20.59
C GLY A 338 -7.91 27.56 -20.19
N THR A 339 -6.83 27.76 -20.95
CA THR A 339 -5.52 27.15 -20.68
C THR A 339 -4.90 27.70 -19.39
N LEU A 340 -4.50 26.81 -18.48
CA LEU A 340 -3.73 27.17 -17.29
C LEU A 340 -2.30 27.52 -17.70
N VAL A 341 -1.86 28.73 -17.35
CA VAL A 341 -0.50 29.23 -17.64
C VAL A 341 0.18 29.61 -16.33
N ILE A 342 1.38 29.10 -16.10
CA ILE A 342 2.23 29.42 -14.93
C ILE A 342 3.68 29.63 -15.39
N ASP A 343 4.37 30.64 -14.86
CA ASP A 343 5.75 31.00 -15.27
C ASP A 343 5.96 31.13 -16.79
N GLY A 344 4.92 31.59 -17.52
CA GLY A 344 4.93 31.69 -18.97
C GLY A 344 4.86 30.34 -19.72
N ARG A 345 4.34 29.29 -19.08
CA ARG A 345 4.19 27.94 -19.66
C ARG A 345 2.76 27.44 -19.53
N ASP A 346 2.23 26.92 -20.63
CA ASP A 346 0.96 26.21 -20.66
C ASP A 346 1.06 24.92 -19.83
N VAL A 347 -0.01 24.56 -19.14
CA VAL A 347 -0.11 23.34 -18.34
C VAL A 347 -1.23 22.46 -18.91
N SER A 348 -0.88 21.27 -19.38
CA SER A 348 -1.85 20.32 -19.93
C SER A 348 -2.33 19.30 -18.90
N VAL A 349 -1.53 18.99 -17.87
CA VAL A 349 -1.89 18.08 -16.78
C VAL A 349 -1.45 18.67 -15.45
N VAL A 350 -2.32 18.63 -14.44
CA VAL A 350 -2.01 18.92 -13.04
C VAL A 350 -2.08 17.64 -12.22
N TYR A 351 -0.98 17.26 -11.59
CA TYR A 351 -0.86 16.03 -10.78
C TYR A 351 -0.66 16.39 -9.31
N TYR A 352 -1.60 15.97 -8.46
CA TYR A 352 -1.60 16.31 -7.04
C TYR A 352 -0.74 15.33 -6.22
N ARG A 353 0.30 15.87 -5.58
CA ARG A 353 1.06 15.26 -4.47
C ARG A 353 0.86 16.02 -3.14
N ALA A 354 -0.16 16.86 -3.10
CA ALA A 354 -0.64 17.68 -1.98
C ALA A 354 -2.10 18.07 -2.24
N GLY A 355 -2.75 18.74 -1.29
CA GLY A 355 -4.15 19.17 -1.37
C GLY A 355 -5.15 18.12 -0.89
N TYR A 356 -4.69 17.14 -0.10
CA TYR A 356 -5.46 16.01 0.46
C TYR A 356 -5.65 16.09 1.99
N THR A 357 -5.07 17.10 2.64
CA THR A 357 -5.18 17.34 4.09
C THR A 357 -5.45 18.83 4.34
N PRO A 358 -6.19 19.21 5.40
CA PRO A 358 -6.37 20.62 5.79
C PRO A 358 -5.05 21.37 5.97
N ASN A 359 -3.97 20.69 6.35
CA ASN A 359 -2.65 21.28 6.53
C ASN A 359 -2.02 21.83 5.22
N ASP A 360 -2.53 21.42 4.05
CA ASP A 360 -2.14 21.98 2.75
C ASP A 360 -2.89 23.28 2.41
N TYR A 361 -3.83 23.71 3.26
CA TYR A 361 -4.68 24.89 3.09
C TYR A 361 -4.62 25.81 4.33
N PRO A 362 -3.45 26.39 4.67
CA PRO A 362 -3.31 27.32 5.80
C PRO A 362 -4.07 28.64 5.62
N SER A 363 -4.54 28.96 4.42
CA SER A 363 -5.33 30.16 4.13
C SER A 363 -6.25 29.98 2.91
N GLU A 364 -7.03 31.01 2.57
CA GLU A 364 -7.84 31.03 1.34
C GLU A 364 -6.98 31.02 0.07
N VAL A 365 -5.71 31.46 0.13
CA VAL A 365 -4.77 31.49 -1.00
C VAL A 365 -4.64 30.10 -1.65
N GLU A 366 -4.57 29.05 -0.84
CA GLU A 366 -4.46 27.68 -1.32
C GLU A 366 -5.79 27.11 -1.85
N TRP A 367 -6.93 27.56 -1.31
CA TRP A 367 -8.24 27.22 -1.82
C TRP A 367 -8.53 27.89 -3.17
N ASP A 368 -8.18 29.16 -3.32
CA ASP A 368 -8.29 29.91 -4.57
C ASP A 368 -7.36 29.34 -5.65
N ALA A 369 -6.13 28.95 -5.29
CA ALA A 369 -5.23 28.21 -6.19
C ALA A 369 -5.84 26.88 -6.67
N ARG A 370 -6.45 26.12 -5.75
CA ARG A 370 -7.12 24.85 -6.08
C ARG A 370 -8.32 25.08 -7.00
N LEU A 371 -9.17 26.07 -6.71
CA LEU A 371 -10.32 26.43 -7.55
C LEU A 371 -9.87 26.92 -8.95
N LEU A 372 -8.81 27.73 -9.03
CA LEU A 372 -8.20 28.16 -10.29
C LEU A 372 -7.71 26.98 -11.13
N ILE A 373 -7.11 25.96 -10.51
CA ILE A 373 -6.74 24.72 -11.21
C ILE A 373 -7.98 24.00 -11.75
N GLU A 374 -8.97 23.71 -10.91
CA GLU A 374 -10.15 22.93 -11.31
C GLU A 374 -10.92 23.63 -12.47
N ARG A 375 -11.04 24.97 -12.43
CA ARG A 375 -11.64 25.81 -13.48
C ARG A 375 -10.94 25.74 -14.85
N SER A 376 -9.66 25.37 -14.89
CA SER A 376 -8.86 25.39 -16.14
C SER A 376 -9.13 24.19 -17.06
N SER A 377 -8.72 24.31 -18.32
CA SER A 377 -8.73 23.21 -19.30
C SER A 377 -7.63 22.15 -19.07
N ALA A 378 -6.76 22.29 -18.07
CA ALA A 378 -5.79 21.26 -17.73
C ALA A 378 -6.49 19.97 -17.23
N VAL A 379 -5.92 18.80 -17.53
CA VAL A 379 -6.34 17.51 -16.96
C VAL A 379 -5.93 17.45 -15.50
N LYS A 380 -6.88 17.29 -14.58
CA LYS A 380 -6.58 17.14 -13.16
C LYS A 380 -6.44 15.66 -12.80
N CYS A 381 -5.39 15.33 -12.05
CA CYS A 381 -5.13 13.98 -11.54
C CYS A 381 -4.91 14.03 -10.01
N PRO A 382 -5.96 13.75 -9.21
CA PRO A 382 -7.37 13.63 -9.59
C PRO A 382 -8.05 15.00 -9.81
N SER A 383 -9.18 15.02 -10.52
CA SER A 383 -10.16 16.11 -10.45
C SER A 383 -10.76 16.25 -9.05
N ILE A 384 -11.46 17.36 -8.78
CA ILE A 384 -12.24 17.50 -7.55
C ILE A 384 -13.28 16.39 -7.37
N SER A 385 -13.94 15.91 -8.44
CA SER A 385 -14.90 14.80 -8.35
C SER A 385 -14.23 13.47 -7.98
N TYR A 386 -13.11 13.12 -8.63
CA TYR A 386 -12.30 11.95 -8.28
C TYR A 386 -11.77 12.03 -6.83
N HIS A 387 -11.41 13.22 -6.36
CA HIS A 387 -10.99 13.44 -4.96
C HIS A 387 -12.13 13.14 -3.98
N LEU A 388 -13.36 13.62 -4.24
CA LEU A 388 -14.54 13.31 -3.43
C LEU A 388 -14.88 11.81 -3.42
N VAL A 389 -14.69 11.09 -4.53
CA VAL A 389 -14.90 9.62 -4.60
C VAL A 389 -13.98 8.83 -3.66
N GLY A 390 -12.79 9.37 -3.32
CA GLY A 390 -11.87 8.74 -2.37
C GLY A 390 -12.30 8.83 -0.90
N ALA A 391 -13.28 9.68 -0.58
CA ALA A 391 -13.74 9.87 0.80
C ALA A 391 -14.32 8.57 1.38
N LYS A 392 -14.00 8.29 2.65
CA LYS A 392 -14.40 7.06 3.34
C LYS A 392 -15.93 6.87 3.39
N LYS A 393 -16.69 7.97 3.45
CA LYS A 393 -18.15 7.97 3.31
C LYS A 393 -18.62 7.44 1.95
N ILE A 394 -17.94 7.75 0.84
CA ILE A 394 -18.26 7.17 -0.47
C ILE A 394 -17.96 5.67 -0.49
N GLN A 395 -16.82 5.22 0.06
CA GLN A 395 -16.51 3.79 0.19
C GLN A 395 -17.62 3.03 0.93
N GLN A 396 -18.15 3.60 2.02
CA GLN A 396 -19.25 3.02 2.78
C GLN A 396 -20.59 3.04 2.02
N GLU A 397 -20.92 4.12 1.31
CA GLU A 397 -22.17 4.19 0.53
C GLU A 397 -22.16 3.19 -0.63
N LEU A 398 -21.01 2.99 -1.30
CA LEU A 398 -20.83 1.99 -2.36
C LEU A 398 -20.98 0.54 -1.86
N ALA A 399 -20.74 0.27 -0.58
CA ALA A 399 -20.95 -1.04 0.03
C ALA A 399 -22.44 -1.39 0.24
N SER A 400 -23.34 -0.40 0.16
CA SER A 400 -24.78 -0.62 0.37
C SER A 400 -25.41 -1.49 -0.74
N PRO A 401 -26.40 -2.35 -0.41
CA PRO A 401 -27.06 -3.21 -1.40
C PRO A 401 -27.66 -2.42 -2.56
N GLY A 402 -27.40 -2.87 -3.80
CA GLY A 402 -27.93 -2.24 -5.01
C GLY A 402 -27.27 -0.91 -5.41
N VAL A 403 -26.17 -0.49 -4.77
CA VAL A 403 -25.43 0.72 -5.16
C VAL A 403 -24.39 0.44 -6.23
N LEU A 404 -23.57 -0.61 -6.11
CA LEU A 404 -22.62 -1.02 -7.17
C LEU A 404 -23.33 -1.28 -8.52
N GLU A 405 -24.51 -1.89 -8.46
CA GLU A 405 -25.35 -2.22 -9.63
C GLU A 405 -25.85 -1.01 -10.42
N LYS A 406 -25.70 0.22 -9.90
CA LYS A 406 -25.97 1.47 -10.64
C LYS A 406 -24.81 1.88 -11.55
N TYR A 407 -23.60 1.42 -11.23
CA TYR A 407 -22.37 1.82 -11.88
C TYR A 407 -21.75 0.68 -12.69
N ILE A 408 -21.93 -0.58 -12.31
CA ILE A 408 -21.33 -1.74 -12.98
C ILE A 408 -22.43 -2.74 -13.38
N ASP A 409 -22.63 -2.88 -14.68
CA ASP A 409 -23.66 -3.74 -15.28
C ASP A 409 -23.33 -5.24 -15.19
N ASP A 410 -22.03 -5.58 -15.21
CA ASP A 410 -21.57 -6.95 -15.10
C ASP A 410 -21.69 -7.47 -13.65
N LYS A 411 -22.58 -8.45 -13.47
CA LYS A 411 -22.81 -9.13 -12.20
C LYS A 411 -21.57 -9.88 -11.70
N GLN A 412 -20.65 -10.31 -12.56
CA GLN A 412 -19.39 -10.92 -12.12
C GLN A 412 -18.44 -9.88 -11.54
N ALA A 413 -18.23 -8.75 -12.22
CA ALA A 413 -17.47 -7.61 -11.70
C ALA A 413 -18.07 -7.05 -10.39
N VAL A 414 -19.40 -6.88 -10.30
CA VAL A 414 -20.08 -6.51 -9.05
C VAL A 414 -19.81 -7.53 -7.94
N SER A 415 -19.87 -8.83 -8.25
CA SER A 415 -19.57 -9.89 -7.27
C SER A 415 -18.11 -9.90 -6.84
N LYS A 416 -17.15 -9.64 -7.75
CA LYS A 416 -15.72 -9.51 -7.43
C LYS A 416 -15.48 -8.31 -6.51
N LEU A 417 -15.98 -7.12 -6.88
CA LEU A 417 -15.87 -5.90 -6.07
C LEU A 417 -16.44 -6.14 -4.65
N ARG A 418 -17.66 -6.66 -4.56
CA ARG A 418 -18.34 -6.95 -3.29
C ARG A 418 -17.62 -8.01 -2.45
N SER A 419 -16.94 -8.99 -3.06
CA SER A 419 -16.12 -9.97 -2.32
C SER A 419 -14.80 -9.40 -1.77
N SER A 420 -14.54 -8.10 -1.96
CA SER A 420 -13.47 -7.37 -1.29
C SER A 420 -13.95 -6.36 -0.24
N PHE A 421 -15.27 -6.22 -0.04
CA PHE A 421 -15.79 -5.25 0.93
C PHE A 421 -15.84 -5.86 2.33
N ALA A 422 -15.08 -5.27 3.26
CA ALA A 422 -15.29 -5.50 4.69
C ALA A 422 -16.64 -4.91 5.14
N GLY A 423 -17.09 -5.26 6.35
CA GLY A 423 -18.23 -4.58 6.96
C GLY A 423 -18.01 -3.06 7.05
N LEU A 424 -18.92 -2.29 6.46
CA LEU A 424 -18.87 -0.83 6.36
C LEU A 424 -20.26 -0.28 6.71
N TRP A 425 -20.32 0.68 7.64
CA TRP A 425 -21.58 1.21 8.16
C TRP A 425 -21.52 2.73 8.29
N GLY A 426 -22.59 3.38 7.82
CA GLY A 426 -22.91 4.76 8.21
C GLY A 426 -23.32 4.81 9.68
N LEU A 427 -23.24 6.00 10.26
CA LEU A 427 -23.58 6.24 11.67
C LEU A 427 -24.81 7.15 11.81
N GLU A 428 -25.34 7.64 10.69
CA GLU A 428 -26.55 8.43 10.59
C GLU A 428 -27.78 7.60 10.18
N GLY A 429 -28.97 8.09 10.50
CA GLY A 429 -30.24 7.53 10.01
C GLY A 429 -30.78 6.33 10.79
N ALA A 430 -32.00 5.91 10.44
CA ALA A 430 -32.74 4.90 11.19
C ALA A 430 -32.05 3.53 11.14
N GLY A 431 -31.75 2.97 12.32
CA GLY A 431 -31.11 1.66 12.50
C GLY A 431 -29.62 1.71 12.82
N SER A 432 -28.95 2.87 12.70
CA SER A 432 -27.54 3.05 13.07
C SER A 432 -27.28 2.75 14.55
N ASP A 433 -28.28 2.98 15.43
CA ASP A 433 -28.23 2.65 16.87
C ASP A 433 -27.72 1.22 17.12
N SER A 434 -28.17 0.27 16.31
CA SER A 434 -27.86 -1.16 16.48
C SER A 434 -26.36 -1.47 16.27
N ILE A 435 -25.71 -0.78 15.32
CA ILE A 435 -24.27 -0.94 15.08
C ILE A 435 -23.46 -0.03 16.02
N ILE A 436 -23.96 1.15 16.40
CA ILE A 436 -23.34 2.03 17.40
C ILE A 436 -23.24 1.33 18.76
N GLN A 437 -24.35 0.78 19.27
CA GLN A 437 -24.37 0.07 20.55
C GLN A 437 -23.49 -1.19 20.51
N ARG A 438 -23.43 -1.87 19.36
CA ARG A 438 -22.49 -2.99 19.16
C ARG A 438 -21.03 -2.53 19.16
N ALA A 439 -20.70 -1.40 18.55
CA ALA A 439 -19.35 -0.85 18.53
C ALA A 439 -18.91 -0.35 19.90
N ILE A 440 -19.81 0.23 20.69
CA ILE A 440 -19.55 0.60 22.10
C ILE A 440 -19.30 -0.65 22.97
N LYS A 441 -19.99 -1.77 22.68
CA LYS A 441 -19.83 -3.04 23.43
C LYS A 441 -18.64 -3.90 22.98
N GLU A 442 -18.30 -3.89 21.70
CA GLU A 442 -17.25 -4.71 21.09
C GLU A 442 -16.17 -3.84 20.37
N PRO A 443 -15.64 -2.76 20.95
CA PRO A 443 -14.92 -1.71 20.22
C PRO A 443 -13.65 -2.20 19.51
N HIS A 444 -12.98 -3.21 20.07
CA HIS A 444 -11.82 -3.86 19.45
C HIS A 444 -12.11 -4.47 18.06
N ARG A 445 -13.38 -4.77 17.72
CA ARG A 445 -13.80 -5.35 16.43
C ARG A 445 -13.93 -4.31 15.31
N PHE A 446 -13.80 -3.03 15.62
CA PHE A 446 -14.10 -1.95 14.69
C PHE A 446 -12.95 -0.94 14.56
N VAL A 447 -13.04 -0.12 13.50
CA VAL A 447 -12.24 1.09 13.27
C VAL A 447 -13.21 2.21 12.94
N LEU A 448 -13.11 3.33 13.64
CA LEU A 448 -13.86 4.54 13.34
C LEU A 448 -12.97 5.46 12.48
N LYS A 449 -13.42 5.79 11.26
CA LYS A 449 -12.63 6.55 10.28
C LYS A 449 -13.30 7.91 9.98
N PRO A 450 -12.61 9.06 10.19
CA PRO A 450 -13.08 10.35 9.69
C PRO A 450 -12.83 10.50 8.18
N GLN A 451 -13.36 11.58 7.58
CA GLN A 451 -13.07 11.92 6.18
C GLN A 451 -11.66 12.54 6.01
N ARG A 452 -10.61 11.71 6.15
CA ARG A 452 -9.20 12.15 6.07
C ARG A 452 -8.32 11.13 5.34
N GLU A 453 -7.36 11.66 4.57
CA GLU A 453 -6.33 10.88 3.89
C GLU A 453 -4.95 10.99 4.58
N GLY A 454 -3.99 10.17 4.14
CA GLY A 454 -2.58 10.22 4.58
C GLY A 454 -2.23 9.42 5.85
N GLY A 455 -3.24 8.84 6.52
CA GLY A 455 -3.09 8.06 7.76
C GLY A 455 -2.85 8.92 9.01
N GLY A 456 -2.91 8.30 10.19
CA GLY A 456 -2.80 8.99 11.48
C GLY A 456 -4.11 9.51 12.07
N ASN A 457 -5.26 9.25 11.42
CA ASN A 457 -6.56 9.87 11.75
C ASN A 457 -7.61 8.90 12.31
N ASN A 458 -7.34 7.58 12.33
CA ASN A 458 -8.34 6.57 12.65
C ASN A 458 -8.39 6.28 14.16
N THR A 459 -9.57 5.97 14.69
CA THR A 459 -9.77 5.58 16.10
C THR A 459 -9.96 4.07 16.20
N TYR A 460 -9.37 3.43 17.23
CA TYR A 460 -9.27 1.97 17.36
C TYR A 460 -9.36 1.52 18.82
N GLY A 461 -9.90 0.33 19.08
CA GLY A 461 -9.97 -0.19 20.46
C GLY A 461 -10.89 0.68 21.31
N ASP A 462 -10.66 0.74 22.62
CA ASP A 462 -11.60 1.35 23.58
C ASP A 462 -11.90 2.82 23.30
N ASP A 463 -10.98 3.55 22.65
CA ASP A 463 -11.20 4.91 22.14
C ASP A 463 -12.41 5.01 21.20
N VAL A 464 -12.77 3.94 20.48
CA VAL A 464 -13.98 3.88 19.62
C VAL A 464 -15.25 3.89 20.48
N ALA A 465 -15.27 3.19 21.61
CA ALA A 465 -16.42 3.23 22.52
C ALA A 465 -16.55 4.61 23.14
N THR A 466 -15.45 5.18 23.65
CA THR A 466 -15.40 6.55 24.19
C THR A 466 -15.89 7.58 23.17
N LYS A 467 -15.34 7.58 21.95
CA LYS A 467 -15.68 8.56 20.92
C LYS A 467 -17.13 8.44 20.43
N LEU A 468 -17.68 7.22 20.35
CA LEU A 468 -19.10 7.02 20.04
C LEU A 468 -20.02 7.45 21.19
N GLN A 469 -19.64 7.22 22.45
CA GLN A 469 -20.38 7.69 23.61
C GLN A 469 -20.42 9.23 23.68
N GLU A 470 -19.28 9.90 23.45
CA GLU A 470 -19.21 11.36 23.31
C GLU A 470 -20.14 11.87 22.21
N LEU A 471 -20.02 11.35 20.99
CA LEU A 471 -20.81 11.82 19.83
C LEU A 471 -22.33 11.60 20.01
N VAL A 472 -22.74 10.55 20.72
CA VAL A 472 -24.16 10.31 21.06
C VAL A 472 -24.64 11.23 22.19
N ALA A 473 -23.79 11.53 23.18
CA ALA A 473 -24.10 12.49 24.25
C ALA A 473 -24.22 13.93 23.72
N ASP A 474 -23.39 14.31 22.75
CA ASP A 474 -23.40 15.60 22.05
C ASP A 474 -24.54 15.70 20.99
N GLY A 475 -25.60 14.89 21.11
CA GLY A 475 -26.80 14.96 20.26
C GLY A 475 -26.72 14.26 18.91
N GLY A 476 -25.59 13.63 18.57
CA GLY A 476 -25.43 12.78 17.38
C GLY A 476 -24.99 13.49 16.09
N ASP A 477 -25.09 14.82 15.99
CA ASP A 477 -24.76 15.57 14.75
C ASP A 477 -23.33 15.30 14.24
N GLY A 478 -22.37 15.13 15.15
CA GLY A 478 -20.97 14.83 14.80
C GLY A 478 -20.72 13.43 14.23
N LEU A 479 -21.68 12.50 14.33
CA LEU A 479 -21.54 11.13 13.81
C LEU A 479 -21.30 11.11 12.29
N ALA A 480 -21.89 12.06 11.55
CA ALA A 480 -21.78 12.16 10.09
C ALA A 480 -20.37 12.49 9.57
N ALA A 481 -19.42 12.89 10.43
CA ALA A 481 -18.01 13.04 10.03
C ALA A 481 -17.31 11.70 9.84
N PHE A 482 -17.86 10.60 10.39
CA PHE A 482 -17.21 9.31 10.51
C PHE A 482 -17.97 8.20 9.77
N ILE A 483 -17.24 7.16 9.38
CA ILE A 483 -17.83 5.83 9.13
C ILE A 483 -17.31 4.83 10.16
N LEU A 484 -18.07 3.77 10.39
CA LEU A 484 -17.59 2.61 11.12
C LEU A 484 -17.21 1.50 10.14
N MET A 485 -16.07 0.87 10.36
CA MET A 485 -15.56 -0.23 9.55
C MET A 485 -15.22 -1.43 10.44
N GLN A 486 -15.41 -2.64 9.91
CA GLN A 486 -14.87 -3.87 10.48
C GLN A 486 -13.34 -3.76 10.59
N ARG A 487 -12.79 -4.06 11.76
CA ARG A 487 -11.35 -4.25 11.91
C ARG A 487 -10.95 -5.57 11.26
N ILE A 488 -10.04 -5.50 10.29
CA ILE A 488 -9.44 -6.67 9.64
C ILE A 488 -8.28 -7.14 10.52
N PHE A 489 -8.15 -8.46 10.69
CA PHE A 489 -7.11 -9.10 11.51
C PHE A 489 -6.20 -9.97 10.61
N PRO A 490 -5.17 -9.38 10.00
CA PRO A 490 -4.24 -10.12 9.14
C PRO A 490 -3.24 -10.97 9.91
N ALA A 491 -2.59 -11.88 9.20
CA ALA A 491 -1.56 -12.76 9.74
C ALA A 491 -0.39 -11.95 10.32
N VAL A 492 0.08 -12.37 11.50
CA VAL A 492 1.21 -11.76 12.19
C VAL A 492 2.48 -12.52 11.85
N HIS A 493 3.42 -11.85 11.19
CA HIS A 493 4.72 -12.42 10.81
C HIS A 493 5.84 -11.82 11.66
N THR A 494 7.00 -12.45 11.70
CA THR A 494 8.24 -11.80 12.16
C THR A 494 8.88 -11.08 10.96
N SER A 495 9.45 -9.90 11.17
CA SER A 495 10.15 -9.16 10.11
C SER A 495 11.30 -8.33 10.68
N TYR A 496 12.42 -8.31 9.97
CA TYR A 496 13.56 -7.44 10.28
C TYR A 496 13.27 -6.05 9.70
N LEU A 497 12.73 -5.15 10.52
CA LEU A 497 12.44 -3.77 10.15
C LEU A 497 13.71 -2.91 10.28
N VAL A 498 14.02 -2.12 9.26
CA VAL A 498 15.25 -1.34 9.14
C VAL A 498 14.92 0.15 9.09
N ARG A 499 15.52 0.96 9.96
CA ARG A 499 15.29 2.42 10.06
C ARG A 499 16.54 3.14 10.57
N ARG A 500 17.04 4.10 9.78
CA ARG A 500 18.25 4.90 10.09
C ARG A 500 19.48 4.03 10.39
N GLY A 501 19.71 2.99 9.60
CA GLY A 501 20.82 2.05 9.76
C GLY A 501 20.71 1.05 10.91
N VAL A 502 19.73 1.22 11.82
CA VAL A 502 19.40 0.26 12.87
C VAL A 502 18.32 -0.70 12.37
N TYR A 503 18.34 -1.95 12.81
CA TYR A 503 17.30 -2.93 12.53
C TYR A 503 16.72 -3.54 13.81
N SER A 504 15.51 -4.09 13.72
CA SER A 504 14.80 -4.76 14.81
C SER A 504 13.97 -5.93 14.28
N ALA A 505 14.10 -7.10 14.90
CA ALA A 505 13.25 -8.25 14.61
C ALA A 505 11.90 -8.09 15.35
N GLU A 506 10.85 -7.74 14.62
CA GLU A 506 9.55 -7.34 15.17
C GLU A 506 8.44 -8.29 14.74
N LYS A 507 7.37 -8.41 15.53
CA LYS A 507 6.11 -9.03 15.07
C LYS A 507 5.28 -7.98 14.33
N THR A 508 4.96 -8.24 13.07
CA THR A 508 4.40 -7.29 12.11
C THR A 508 3.11 -7.76 11.46
N VAL A 509 2.40 -6.82 10.85
CA VAL A 509 1.29 -7.05 9.91
C VAL A 509 1.51 -6.22 8.65
N SER A 510 1.02 -6.71 7.51
CA SER A 510 1.21 -6.08 6.20
C SER A 510 -0.11 -5.73 5.50
N GLU A 511 -0.05 -4.70 4.67
CA GLU A 511 -1.17 -4.09 3.92
C GLU A 511 -0.74 -3.95 2.45
N LEU A 512 -1.46 -4.61 1.55
CA LEU A 512 -1.15 -4.68 0.12
C LEU A 512 -1.87 -3.56 -0.63
N GLY A 513 -1.13 -2.59 -1.14
CA GLY A 513 -1.61 -1.62 -2.11
C GLY A 513 -1.40 -2.09 -3.54
N ILE A 514 -2.45 -2.12 -4.34
CA ILE A 514 -2.38 -2.30 -5.79
C ILE A 514 -2.63 -0.95 -6.47
N PHE A 515 -1.70 -0.53 -7.32
CA PHE A 515 -1.83 0.71 -8.08
C PHE A 515 -2.63 0.49 -9.37
N GLY A 516 -3.42 1.49 -9.75
CA GLY A 516 -4.22 1.50 -10.98
C GLY A 516 -4.02 2.80 -11.76
N ALA A 517 -3.92 2.71 -13.08
CA ALA A 517 -3.83 3.85 -13.97
C ALA A 517 -4.99 3.85 -14.96
N TYR A 518 -5.71 4.97 -15.03
CA TYR A 518 -6.94 5.13 -15.81
C TYR A 518 -6.94 6.44 -16.58
N LEU A 519 -7.36 6.40 -17.84
CA LEU A 519 -7.54 7.58 -18.68
C LEU A 519 -8.75 7.41 -19.59
N ARG A 520 -9.70 8.34 -19.52
CA ARG A 520 -10.87 8.43 -20.41
C ARG A 520 -10.95 9.83 -21.04
N SER A 521 -11.49 9.90 -22.27
CA SER A 521 -11.68 11.12 -23.06
C SER A 521 -13.00 10.97 -23.83
N GLY A 522 -14.02 11.76 -23.49
CA GLY A 522 -15.41 11.42 -23.81
C GLY A 522 -15.78 10.04 -23.27
N ASP A 523 -16.38 9.20 -24.12
CA ASP A 523 -16.66 7.80 -23.81
C ASP A 523 -15.42 6.89 -23.96
N ARG A 524 -14.36 7.36 -24.64
CA ARG A 524 -13.20 6.54 -25.01
C ARG A 524 -12.28 6.33 -23.82
N VAL A 525 -12.27 5.11 -23.28
CA VAL A 525 -11.19 4.61 -22.41
C VAL A 525 -9.92 4.48 -23.24
N ILE A 526 -8.87 5.19 -22.84
CA ILE A 526 -7.53 5.18 -23.45
C ILE A 526 -6.59 4.30 -22.61
N LEU A 527 -6.81 4.25 -21.29
CA LEU A 527 -6.05 3.44 -20.33
C LEU A 527 -7.00 2.92 -19.26
N ASN A 528 -6.93 1.64 -18.94
CA ASN A 528 -7.44 1.08 -17.69
C ASN A 528 -6.58 -0.15 -17.34
N GLU A 529 -5.51 0.07 -16.59
CA GLU A 529 -4.48 -0.93 -16.32
C GLU A 529 -4.14 -0.99 -14.83
N GLN A 530 -3.83 -2.19 -14.34
CA GLN A 530 -3.05 -2.33 -13.10
C GLN A 530 -1.62 -1.87 -13.37
N SER A 531 -0.99 -1.22 -12.39
CA SER A 531 0.31 -0.55 -12.55
C SER A 531 1.20 -0.82 -11.35
N GLY A 532 1.47 -2.09 -11.05
CA GLY A 532 2.35 -2.47 -9.93
C GLY A 532 1.69 -2.40 -8.56
N HIS A 533 2.52 -2.47 -7.51
CA HIS A 533 2.09 -2.72 -6.14
C HIS A 533 2.97 -2.02 -5.07
N LEU A 534 2.50 -2.03 -3.83
CA LEU A 534 3.20 -1.54 -2.64
C LEU A 534 2.81 -2.41 -1.44
N MET A 535 3.77 -3.10 -0.80
CA MET A 535 3.53 -3.71 0.50
C MET A 535 3.92 -2.73 1.61
N ARG A 536 2.99 -2.40 2.50
CA ARG A 536 3.27 -1.59 3.72
C ARG A 536 3.24 -2.50 4.93
N THR A 537 4.33 -2.53 5.69
CA THR A 537 4.49 -3.39 6.88
C THR A 537 4.63 -2.52 8.14
N LYS A 538 3.90 -2.85 9.20
CA LYS A 538 3.94 -2.17 10.51
C LYS A 538 4.06 -3.19 11.65
N VAL A 539 4.56 -2.78 12.81
CA VAL A 539 4.51 -3.63 14.01
C VAL A 539 3.05 -3.93 14.39
N SER A 540 2.77 -5.18 14.75
CA SER A 540 1.41 -5.74 14.90
C SER A 540 0.57 -5.04 15.96
N HIS A 541 1.21 -4.53 17.02
CA HIS A 541 0.57 -3.73 18.06
C HIS A 541 0.36 -2.24 17.66
N SER A 542 0.78 -1.81 16.47
CA SER A 542 0.54 -0.44 15.98
C SER A 542 -0.78 -0.36 15.23
N ASN A 543 -1.71 0.40 15.77
CA ASN A 543 -2.94 0.76 15.08
C ASN A 543 -2.63 1.52 13.77
N GLU A 544 -1.69 2.46 13.79
CA GLU A 544 -1.31 3.30 12.64
C GLU A 544 -0.16 2.74 11.79
N GLY A 545 -0.19 2.99 10.48
CA GLY A 545 0.67 2.28 9.50
C GLY A 545 1.16 3.06 8.28
N GLY A 546 0.82 4.35 8.13
CA GLY A 546 1.30 5.15 7.00
C GLY A 546 2.81 5.40 7.10
N VAL A 547 3.62 4.95 6.14
CA VAL A 547 5.09 5.12 6.20
C VAL A 547 5.49 6.60 6.30
N ALA A 548 4.80 7.48 5.56
CA ALA A 548 4.98 8.93 5.64
C ALA A 548 4.61 9.53 7.02
N SER A 549 3.60 8.99 7.72
CA SER A 549 3.20 9.43 9.08
C SER A 549 4.07 8.81 10.17
N LEU A 550 4.60 7.59 9.97
CA LEU A 550 5.64 6.99 10.82
C LEU A 550 6.99 7.73 10.71
N MET A 551 7.26 8.38 9.57
CA MET A 551 8.32 9.40 9.45
C MET A 551 7.99 10.69 10.21
N MET A 552 6.72 11.12 10.30
CA MET A 552 6.34 12.35 11.05
C MET A 552 6.52 12.22 12.57
N ARG A 553 6.31 11.03 13.14
CA ARG A 553 6.58 10.80 14.56
C ARG A 553 8.09 10.83 14.83
N ARG A 554 8.53 11.64 15.79
CA ARG A 554 9.83 11.41 16.46
C ARG A 554 9.82 9.96 16.95
N ALA A 555 10.90 9.22 16.74
CA ALA A 555 11.01 7.86 17.26
C ALA A 555 10.95 7.92 18.80
N ASP A 556 10.16 7.04 19.42
CA ASP A 556 10.16 6.89 20.87
C ASP A 556 11.58 6.60 21.37
N GLU A 557 11.98 7.22 22.48
CA GLU A 557 13.33 7.08 23.06
C GLU A 557 13.66 5.69 23.65
N LYS A 558 12.91 4.66 23.22
CA LYS A 558 13.07 3.26 23.63
C LYS A 558 14.06 2.48 22.74
N MET A 559 14.26 2.89 21.48
CA MET A 559 15.21 2.22 20.56
C MET A 559 16.68 2.51 20.86
N LEU A 560 16.99 3.47 21.75
CA LEU A 560 18.31 3.60 22.37
C LEU A 560 18.19 3.12 23.81
N GLY A 561 18.64 1.88 24.06
CA GLY A 561 18.48 1.14 25.31
C GLY A 561 19.22 1.69 26.54
N PHE A 562 19.54 2.99 26.56
CA PHE A 562 20.22 3.63 27.68
C PHE A 562 19.35 3.63 28.94
N ASN A 563 19.86 2.98 29.99
CA ASN A 563 19.23 2.95 31.29
C ASN A 563 19.30 4.34 31.97
N LYS A 564 18.59 4.49 33.10
CA LYS A 564 18.45 5.78 33.81
C LYS A 564 19.78 6.34 34.36
N TRP A 565 20.81 5.52 34.50
CA TRP A 565 22.17 5.95 34.87
C TRP A 565 23.00 6.36 33.66
N GLU A 566 22.93 5.63 32.55
CA GLU A 566 23.60 5.99 31.28
C GLU A 566 23.08 7.31 30.72
N LYS A 567 21.76 7.53 30.71
CA LYS A 567 21.17 8.83 30.34
C LYS A 567 21.67 9.98 31.23
N ARG A 568 21.89 9.72 32.54
CA ARG A 568 22.49 10.70 33.49
C ARG A 568 23.99 10.91 33.26
N TRP A 569 24.72 9.87 32.87
CA TRP A 569 26.16 9.94 32.58
C TRP A 569 26.42 10.75 31.30
N LEU A 570 25.66 10.48 30.22
CA LEU A 570 25.71 11.25 28.97
C LEU A 570 25.37 12.73 29.19
N GLN A 571 24.35 13.03 30.01
CA GLN A 571 24.02 14.41 30.38
C GLN A 571 25.15 15.11 31.16
N ARG A 572 25.84 14.41 32.06
CA ARG A 572 27.00 14.96 32.80
C ARG A 572 28.23 15.15 31.91
N ALA A 573 28.50 14.20 31.00
CA ALA A 573 29.59 14.31 30.04
C ALA A 573 29.39 15.53 29.11
N ALA A 574 28.18 15.73 28.60
CA ALA A 574 27.82 16.87 27.76
C ALA A 574 27.86 18.23 28.48
N LEU A 575 27.61 18.29 29.80
CA LEU A 575 27.82 19.52 30.58
C LEU A 575 29.30 19.81 30.81
N HIS A 576 30.13 18.79 31.07
CA HIS A 576 31.56 19.00 31.33
C HIS A 576 32.37 19.41 30.10
N THR A 577 31.96 19.06 28.88
CA THR A 577 32.63 19.52 27.65
C THR A 577 32.30 20.97 27.24
N PHE A 578 31.45 21.68 27.99
CA PHE A 578 30.99 23.04 27.64
C PHE A 578 31.39 24.15 28.64
N VAL A 579 32.18 23.86 29.68
CA VAL A 579 32.54 24.85 30.72
C VAL A 579 34.02 25.27 30.66
N ASP A 580 34.97 24.33 30.60
CA ASP A 580 36.40 24.63 30.75
C ASP A 580 37.13 24.89 29.43
N GLY A 581 36.88 26.07 28.85
CA GLY A 581 37.47 26.49 27.58
C GLY A 581 38.57 27.55 27.68
N LYS A 582 39.80 27.22 28.17
CA LYS A 582 41.11 27.82 27.76
C LYS A 582 42.35 27.34 28.55
N ILE A 583 43.52 27.68 27.98
CA ILE A 583 44.91 27.71 28.53
C ILE A 583 45.79 26.45 28.34
N SER A 584 46.54 26.51 27.23
CA SER A 584 47.91 26.04 26.93
C SER A 584 48.67 25.01 27.79
N SER A 585 49.20 24.01 27.07
CA SER A 585 50.63 23.59 26.99
C SER A 585 51.31 22.72 28.06
N ALA A 586 52.22 21.89 27.52
CA ALA A 586 53.36 21.20 28.14
C ALA A 586 53.13 19.81 28.77
N PHE A 587 54.11 18.93 28.52
CA PHE A 587 54.30 17.53 28.99
C PHE A 587 53.21 16.51 28.57
N GLY A 588 53.53 15.35 27.99
CA GLY A 588 54.81 14.90 27.41
C GLY A 588 55.56 13.81 28.17
N THR A 589 54.99 12.60 28.18
CA THR A 589 55.66 11.27 28.21
C THR A 589 54.69 10.25 27.63
#